data_AF-A0A9D1NV09-F1
#
_entry.id   AF-A0A9D1NV09-F1
#
_cell.length_a   1.000
_cell.length_b   1.000
_cell.length_c   1.000
_cell.angle_alpha   90.00
_cell.angle_beta   90.00
_cell.angle_gamma   90.00
#
_symmetry.space_group_name_H-M   'P 1'
#
loop_
_entity.id
_entity.type
_entity.pdbx_description
1 polymer ?
#
loop_
_entity_poly.entity_id
_entity_poly.type
_entity_poly.pdbx_seq_one_letter_code
_entity_poly.pdbx_strand_id
1 'polypeptide(L)'
;KICGVRKEQMPRLYESYEKVGTLKPEVAGQLGLSCDCLVAAGAGDNAAAAVGTGTVGEGKCNLSLGTSGTIFISSDNFRMDSHNALHAFAHADGHYHLMGCMLSAASCNKWWMEEIIQTEDYAKEQEKIGTLGENHVYFLPYLMGERSPHNDPNARGTFIGITMDTTRAQMTQAVLEGVAFAIRDSFEVARSLGISIDRTMICGGGAKSPLWKKIMANVLNIQVDVPQIEEGPAMGAAMLAAVADGTFASVKEAADCVVRVKETISPDPALAAAYDRQYRKFAQIYPAVRELFPKIL
;
A
#
# COMPACT_ATOMS: atom_id res chain seq x y z
N LYS A 1 8.56 -31.48 5.22
CA LYS A 1 9.56 -32.30 4.48
C LYS A 1 10.79 -31.48 4.09
N ILE A 2 10.67 -30.34 3.39
CA ILE A 2 11.82 -29.49 3.03
C ILE A 2 12.54 -28.92 4.27
N CYS A 3 11.79 -28.30 5.18
CA CYS A 3 12.35 -27.66 6.38
C CYS A 3 12.44 -28.57 7.62
N GLY A 4 12.28 -29.89 7.47
CA GLY A 4 12.34 -30.83 8.62
C GLY A 4 11.21 -30.72 9.68
N VAL A 5 10.23 -29.83 9.50
CA VAL A 5 9.09 -29.63 10.42
C VAL A 5 7.90 -30.55 10.12
N ARG A 6 7.17 -30.91 11.19
CA ARG A 6 5.92 -31.69 11.19
C ARG A 6 4.71 -30.81 11.53
N LYS A 7 3.52 -31.26 11.14
CA LYS A 7 2.27 -30.50 11.32
C LYS A 7 1.95 -30.27 12.80
N GLU A 8 2.27 -31.23 13.67
CA GLU A 8 2.00 -31.17 15.12
C GLU A 8 2.90 -30.15 15.84
N GLN A 9 3.95 -29.67 15.17
CA GLN A 9 4.83 -28.61 15.68
C GLN A 9 4.32 -27.21 15.33
N MET A 10 3.32 -27.10 14.45
CA MET A 10 2.74 -25.83 14.02
C MET A 10 1.52 -25.50 14.90
N PRO A 11 1.21 -24.20 15.11
CA PRO A 11 -0.01 -23.83 15.79
C PRO A 11 -1.24 -24.28 15.00
N ARG A 12 -2.36 -24.49 15.72
CA ARG A 12 -3.67 -24.64 15.09
C ARG A 12 -4.03 -23.32 14.41
N LEU A 13 -4.55 -23.42 13.18
CA LEU A 13 -5.01 -22.28 12.41
C LEU A 13 -6.50 -22.02 12.70
N TYR A 14 -6.85 -20.74 12.67
CA TYR A 14 -8.19 -20.21 12.86
C TYR A 14 -8.39 -19.07 11.86
N GLU A 15 -9.63 -18.82 11.45
CA GLU A 15 -9.99 -17.59 10.75
C GLU A 15 -9.83 -16.40 11.71
N SER A 16 -9.48 -15.24 11.17
CA SER A 16 -9.10 -14.08 12.00
C SER A 16 -10.18 -13.60 12.98
N TYR A 17 -11.45 -13.83 12.63
CA TYR A 17 -12.63 -13.48 13.41
C TYR A 17 -13.18 -14.65 14.24
N GLU A 18 -12.47 -15.78 14.33
CA GLU A 18 -12.87 -16.86 15.22
C GLU A 18 -12.51 -16.56 16.68
N LYS A 19 -13.43 -16.92 17.59
CA LYS A 19 -13.17 -16.99 19.02
C LYS A 19 -12.22 -18.16 19.31
N VAL A 20 -11.01 -17.85 19.80
CA VAL A 20 -10.00 -18.85 20.15
C VAL A 20 -9.98 -19.22 21.64
N GLY A 21 -10.67 -18.44 22.47
CA GLY A 21 -10.80 -18.70 23.89
C GLY A 21 -11.18 -17.46 24.67
N THR A 22 -10.85 -17.46 25.96
CA THR A 22 -10.97 -16.31 26.86
C THR A 22 -9.65 -16.06 27.58
N LEU A 23 -9.53 -14.89 28.20
CA LEU A 23 -8.36 -14.57 29.04
C LEU A 23 -8.21 -15.58 30.17
N LYS A 24 -6.96 -16.02 30.41
CA LYS A 24 -6.64 -16.81 31.59
C LYS A 24 -6.85 -15.97 32.86
N PRO A 25 -7.27 -16.56 33.99
CA PRO A 25 -7.55 -15.81 35.22
C PRO A 25 -6.40 -14.89 35.67
N GLU A 26 -5.16 -15.36 35.57
CA GLU A 26 -3.97 -14.58 35.93
C GLU A 26 -3.76 -13.36 35.00
N VAL A 27 -4.07 -13.48 33.71
CA VAL A 27 -3.94 -12.38 32.74
C VAL A 27 -5.09 -11.39 32.91
N ALA A 28 -6.32 -11.90 33.10
CA ALA A 28 -7.49 -11.10 33.39
C ALA A 28 -7.28 -10.23 34.64
N GLY A 29 -6.73 -10.80 35.72
CA GLY A 29 -6.39 -10.08 36.95
C GLY A 29 -5.31 -9.00 36.76
N GLN A 30 -4.29 -9.25 35.93
CA GLN A 30 -3.24 -8.26 35.64
C GLN A 30 -3.77 -7.08 34.81
N LEU A 31 -4.67 -7.34 33.86
CA LEU A 31 -5.23 -6.31 32.97
C LEU A 31 -6.46 -5.61 33.58
N GLY A 32 -6.99 -6.09 34.70
CA GLY A 32 -8.23 -5.58 35.28
C GLY A 32 -9.47 -5.90 34.43
N LEU A 33 -9.44 -7.02 33.68
CA LEU A 33 -10.51 -7.47 32.81
C LEU A 33 -11.19 -8.74 33.36
N SER A 34 -12.36 -9.09 32.81
CA SER A 34 -13.05 -10.35 33.17
C SER A 34 -12.37 -11.58 32.57
N CYS A 35 -12.44 -12.73 33.26
CA CYS A 35 -12.07 -14.03 32.71
C CYS A 35 -13.00 -14.48 31.56
N ASP A 36 -14.18 -13.87 31.44
CA ASP A 36 -15.12 -14.08 30.33
C ASP A 36 -14.74 -13.26 29.08
N CYS A 37 -13.72 -12.38 29.19
CA CYS A 37 -13.24 -11.58 28.07
C CYS A 37 -12.74 -12.50 26.95
N LEU A 38 -13.41 -12.43 25.81
CA LEU A 38 -13.11 -13.24 24.63
C LEU A 38 -11.80 -12.80 24.00
N VAL A 39 -11.10 -13.78 23.41
CA VAL A 39 -9.92 -13.54 22.57
C VAL A 39 -10.26 -14.04 21.17
N ALA A 40 -10.21 -13.13 20.19
CA ALA A 40 -10.27 -13.47 18.77
C ALA A 40 -8.88 -13.93 18.27
N ALA A 41 -8.84 -14.75 17.23
CA ALA A 41 -7.58 -15.19 16.62
C ALA A 41 -6.70 -14.02 16.19
N GLY A 42 -7.33 -12.97 15.65
CA GLY A 42 -6.65 -11.78 15.16
C GLY A 42 -6.01 -12.00 13.79
N ALA A 43 -5.21 -11.03 13.36
CA ALA A 43 -4.62 -11.01 12.03
C ALA A 43 -3.21 -10.39 12.06
N GLY A 44 -2.45 -10.63 10.99
CA GLY A 44 -1.25 -9.85 10.70
C GLY A 44 -1.60 -8.37 10.50
N ASP A 45 -0.63 -7.49 10.72
CA ASP A 45 -0.80 -6.03 10.70
C ASP A 45 -1.46 -5.50 9.42
N ASN A 46 -1.01 -5.95 8.24
CA ASN A 46 -1.55 -5.50 6.94
C ASN A 46 -2.99 -5.97 6.71
N ALA A 47 -3.30 -7.22 7.09
CA ALA A 47 -4.65 -7.76 6.95
C ALA A 47 -5.61 -7.10 7.95
N ALA A 48 -5.15 -6.84 9.18
CA ALA A 48 -5.89 -6.04 10.16
C ALA A 48 -6.11 -4.60 9.66
N ALA A 49 -5.07 -3.96 9.10
CA ALA A 49 -5.17 -2.63 8.52
C ALA A 49 -6.18 -2.60 7.36
N ALA A 50 -6.17 -3.61 6.49
CA ALA A 50 -7.13 -3.74 5.41
C ALA A 50 -8.57 -3.84 5.94
N VAL A 51 -8.83 -4.63 6.97
CA VAL A 51 -10.15 -4.68 7.63
C VAL A 51 -10.52 -3.31 8.22
N GLY A 52 -9.61 -2.68 8.97
CA GLY A 52 -9.85 -1.37 9.61
C GLY A 52 -10.05 -0.23 8.62
N THR A 53 -9.63 -0.40 7.37
CA THR A 53 -9.80 0.56 6.27
C THR A 53 -10.95 0.18 5.33
N GLY A 54 -11.70 -0.88 5.63
CA GLY A 54 -12.84 -1.34 4.84
C GLY A 54 -12.46 -2.05 3.54
N THR A 55 -11.21 -2.49 3.42
CA THR A 55 -10.69 -3.30 2.31
C THR A 55 -11.08 -4.76 2.50
N VAL A 56 -12.37 -5.04 2.31
CA VAL A 56 -13.03 -6.32 2.58
C VAL A 56 -13.91 -6.71 1.39
N GLY A 57 -13.84 -7.98 0.97
CA GLY A 57 -14.50 -8.53 -0.24
C GLY A 57 -13.73 -8.26 -1.55
N GLU A 58 -14.25 -8.70 -2.71
CA GLU A 58 -13.55 -8.58 -4.00
C GLU A 58 -13.22 -7.12 -4.40
N GLY A 59 -11.96 -6.92 -4.85
CA GLY A 59 -11.56 -5.73 -5.59
C GLY A 59 -11.48 -4.45 -4.77
N LYS A 60 -11.40 -4.55 -3.44
CA LYS A 60 -11.08 -3.38 -2.59
C LYS A 60 -9.58 -3.19 -2.54
N CYS A 61 -9.16 -1.94 -2.37
CA CYS A 61 -7.76 -1.57 -2.33
C CYS A 61 -7.46 -0.65 -1.14
N ASN A 62 -6.32 -0.86 -0.51
CA ASN A 62 -5.73 0.04 0.48
C ASN A 62 -4.29 0.35 0.08
N LEU A 63 -3.96 1.63 0.06
CA LEU A 63 -2.65 2.16 -0.24
C LEU A 63 -2.04 2.78 1.02
N SER A 64 -0.95 2.22 1.51
CA SER A 64 -0.15 2.80 2.58
C SER A 64 1.07 3.50 1.99
N LEU A 65 1.16 4.82 2.16
CA LEU A 65 2.32 5.65 1.84
C LEU A 65 3.12 5.98 3.10
N GLY A 66 3.70 4.95 3.71
CA GLY A 66 4.67 5.08 4.79
C GLY A 66 6.10 5.22 4.26
N THR A 67 7.09 5.04 5.15
CA THR A 67 8.51 4.96 4.78
C THR A 67 8.71 4.02 3.58
N SER A 68 8.18 2.81 3.70
CA SER A 68 7.89 1.90 2.58
C SER A 68 6.44 2.08 2.11
N GLY A 69 6.17 1.68 0.87
CA GLY A 69 4.84 1.69 0.29
C GLY A 69 4.22 0.30 0.30
N THR A 70 2.91 0.21 0.54
CA THR A 70 2.17 -1.05 0.38
C THR A 70 0.89 -0.79 -0.39
N ILE A 71 0.63 -1.60 -1.42
CA ILE A 71 -0.69 -1.73 -2.03
C ILE A 71 -1.28 -3.08 -1.65
N PHE A 72 -2.45 -3.06 -1.02
CA PHE A 72 -3.17 -4.24 -0.58
C PHE A 72 -4.47 -4.32 -1.37
N ILE A 73 -4.72 -5.45 -2.02
CA ILE A 73 -5.91 -5.65 -2.87
C ILE A 73 -6.60 -6.94 -2.44
N SER A 74 -7.84 -6.85 -1.96
CA SER A 74 -8.62 -8.01 -1.54
C SER A 74 -9.19 -8.78 -2.73
N SER A 75 -9.30 -10.10 -2.57
CA SER A 75 -9.76 -11.02 -3.59
C SER A 75 -10.50 -12.19 -2.95
N ASP A 76 -11.70 -12.50 -3.43
CA ASP A 76 -12.52 -13.64 -3.04
C ASP A 76 -11.84 -14.96 -3.42
N ASN A 77 -10.98 -14.93 -4.44
CA ASN A 77 -10.27 -16.09 -4.96
C ASN A 77 -8.76 -15.97 -4.73
N PHE A 78 -8.08 -17.10 -4.53
CA PHE A 78 -6.63 -17.14 -4.56
C PHE A 78 -6.14 -16.83 -5.98
N ARG A 79 -5.32 -15.78 -6.10
CA ARG A 79 -4.72 -15.34 -7.36
C ARG A 79 -3.22 -15.17 -7.16
N MET A 80 -2.45 -15.45 -8.20
CA MET A 80 -0.99 -15.30 -8.21
C MET A 80 -0.54 -15.11 -9.66
N ASP A 81 0.39 -14.20 -9.90
CA ASP A 81 1.01 -14.02 -11.21
C ASP A 81 2.17 -15.01 -11.41
N SER A 82 2.53 -15.27 -12.67
CA SER A 82 3.58 -16.23 -13.01
C SER A 82 5.00 -15.80 -12.63
N HIS A 83 5.19 -14.54 -12.24
CA HIS A 83 6.49 -13.96 -11.89
C HIS A 83 6.63 -13.70 -10.39
N ASN A 84 5.60 -14.01 -9.58
CA ASN A 84 5.54 -13.70 -8.14
C ASN A 84 5.80 -12.22 -7.84
N ALA A 85 5.29 -11.34 -8.70
CA ALA A 85 5.42 -9.89 -8.57
C ALA A 85 4.71 -9.35 -7.32
N LEU A 86 3.57 -9.96 -6.96
CA LEU A 86 2.81 -9.65 -5.75
C LEU A 86 2.80 -10.84 -4.80
N HIS A 87 2.80 -10.56 -3.50
CA HIS A 87 2.52 -11.58 -2.50
C HIS A 87 1.03 -11.95 -2.52
N ALA A 88 0.71 -13.22 -2.30
CA ALA A 88 -0.65 -13.71 -2.15
C ALA A 88 -0.81 -14.42 -0.80
N PHE A 89 -1.75 -13.95 0.02
CA PHE A 89 -1.98 -14.46 1.37
C PHE A 89 -3.47 -14.65 1.65
N ALA A 90 -3.80 -15.42 2.69
CA ALA A 90 -5.14 -15.41 3.27
C ALA A 90 -5.44 -14.03 3.88
N HIS A 91 -6.66 -13.54 3.70
CA HIS A 91 -7.11 -12.27 4.25
C HIS A 91 -7.90 -12.49 5.56
N ALA A 92 -7.90 -11.49 6.42
CA ALA A 92 -8.59 -11.49 7.70
C ALA A 92 -10.12 -11.46 7.58
N ASP A 93 -10.66 -11.27 6.37
CA ASP A 93 -12.09 -11.42 6.08
C ASP A 93 -12.51 -12.84 5.68
N GLY A 94 -11.57 -13.80 5.71
CA GLY A 94 -11.81 -15.20 5.34
C GLY A 94 -11.57 -15.53 3.87
N HIS A 95 -11.08 -14.58 3.07
CA HIS A 95 -10.74 -14.79 1.67
C HIS A 95 -9.22 -14.66 1.43
N TYR A 96 -8.82 -13.97 0.38
CA TYR A 96 -7.43 -13.80 -0.03
C TYR A 96 -7.12 -12.32 -0.30
N HIS A 97 -5.84 -12.01 -0.38
CA HIS A 97 -5.40 -10.71 -0.84
C HIS A 97 -4.07 -10.80 -1.59
N LEU A 98 -3.88 -9.82 -2.47
CA LEU A 98 -2.61 -9.52 -3.10
C LEU A 98 -1.96 -8.34 -2.38
N MET A 99 -0.64 -8.39 -2.23
CA MET A 99 0.13 -7.33 -1.60
C MET A 99 1.39 -7.01 -2.39
N GLY A 100 1.48 -5.79 -2.88
CA GLY A 100 2.70 -5.21 -3.44
C GLY A 100 3.44 -4.43 -2.35
N CYS A 101 4.73 -4.75 -2.17
CA CYS A 101 5.59 -4.05 -1.21
C CYS A 101 6.65 -3.26 -1.96
N MET A 102 6.62 -1.95 -1.78
CA MET A 102 7.61 -1.01 -2.30
C MET A 102 8.60 -0.66 -1.19
N LEU A 103 9.90 -0.93 -1.39
CA LEU A 103 10.90 -0.74 -0.33
C LEU A 103 11.15 0.73 0.02
N SER A 104 10.91 1.65 -0.91
CA SER A 104 11.11 3.08 -0.69
C SER A 104 9.96 3.91 -1.27
N ALA A 105 9.06 4.42 -0.42
CA ALA A 105 7.94 5.27 -0.85
C ALA A 105 8.07 6.69 -0.29
N ALA A 106 7.52 6.97 0.91
CA ALA A 106 7.73 8.27 1.56
C ALA A 106 9.20 8.51 1.90
N SER A 107 10.02 7.45 2.05
CA SER A 107 11.46 7.58 2.20
C SER A 107 12.14 8.20 0.98
N CYS A 108 11.63 8.03 -0.25
CA CYS A 108 12.17 8.71 -1.43
C CYS A 108 11.98 10.22 -1.34
N ASN A 109 10.79 10.66 -0.96
CA ASN A 109 10.52 12.08 -0.76
C ASN A 109 11.36 12.63 0.39
N LYS A 110 11.50 11.88 1.49
CA LYS A 110 12.38 12.24 2.61
C LYS A 110 13.83 12.42 2.17
N TRP A 111 14.39 11.41 1.50
CA TRP A 111 15.74 11.45 0.95
C TRP A 111 15.95 12.66 0.04
N TRP A 112 15.03 12.89 -0.89
CA TRP A 112 15.13 14.01 -1.81
C TRP A 112 15.10 15.37 -1.10
N MET A 113 14.22 15.53 -0.13
CA MET A 113 14.02 16.79 0.58
C MET A 113 15.13 17.08 1.59
N GLU A 114 15.46 16.11 2.45
CA GLU A 114 16.38 16.31 3.57
C GLU A 114 17.84 16.08 3.19
N GLU A 115 18.15 15.11 2.33
CA GLU A 115 19.54 14.78 1.99
C GLU A 115 20.02 15.54 0.75
N ILE A 116 19.14 15.71 -0.25
CA ILE A 116 19.52 16.35 -1.53
C ILE A 116 19.24 17.85 -1.53
N ILE A 117 18.01 18.26 -1.21
CA ILE A 117 17.65 19.69 -1.15
C ILE A 117 18.12 20.33 0.16
N GLN A 118 18.27 19.54 1.23
CA GLN A 118 18.65 20.00 2.56
C GLN A 118 17.63 20.95 3.18
N THR A 119 16.35 20.55 3.15
CA THR A 119 15.26 21.28 3.80
C THR A 119 14.19 20.37 4.37
N GLU A 120 13.58 20.81 5.46
CA GLU A 120 12.40 20.18 6.09
C GLU A 120 11.09 20.89 5.69
N ASP A 121 11.16 21.91 4.81
CA ASP A 121 9.98 22.61 4.32
C ASP A 121 9.45 21.98 3.01
N TYR A 122 8.80 20.84 3.17
CA TYR A 122 8.24 20.04 2.06
C TYR A 122 7.19 20.80 1.28
N ALA A 123 6.32 21.56 1.97
CA ALA A 123 5.22 22.29 1.34
C ALA A 123 5.78 23.36 0.39
N LYS A 124 6.73 24.16 0.84
CA LYS A 124 7.32 25.25 0.06
C LYS A 124 8.05 24.78 -1.20
N GLU A 125 8.74 23.64 -1.15
CA GLU A 125 9.39 23.11 -2.36
C GLU A 125 8.38 22.47 -3.33
N GLN A 126 7.25 21.96 -2.82
CA GLN A 126 6.17 21.39 -3.63
C GLN A 126 5.24 22.45 -4.24
N GLU A 127 5.12 23.65 -3.64
CA GLU A 127 4.33 24.77 -4.18
C GLU A 127 4.77 25.21 -5.60
N LYS A 128 6.04 24.98 -5.94
CA LYS A 128 6.62 25.36 -7.24
C LYS A 128 6.28 24.35 -8.35
N ILE A 129 5.62 23.23 -8.03
CA ILE A 129 5.23 22.20 -8.99
C ILE A 129 4.02 22.70 -9.80
N GLY A 130 4.23 22.91 -11.10
CA GLY A 130 3.24 23.56 -11.98
C GLY A 130 2.57 22.66 -13.02
N THR A 131 3.24 21.62 -13.53
CA THR A 131 2.82 20.89 -14.75
C THR A 131 2.68 19.40 -14.51
N LEU A 132 1.68 19.02 -13.70
CA LEU A 132 1.34 17.61 -13.42
C LEU A 132 1.02 16.86 -14.72
N GLY A 133 1.56 15.64 -14.86
CA GLY A 133 1.32 14.78 -16.02
C GLY A 133 2.11 15.18 -17.28
N GLU A 134 2.89 16.26 -17.24
CA GLU A 134 3.66 16.76 -18.38
C GLU A 134 5.17 16.79 -18.13
N ASN A 135 5.61 16.31 -16.97
CA ASN A 135 7.03 16.25 -16.63
C ASN A 135 7.80 15.36 -17.63
N HIS A 136 9.00 15.80 -18.01
CA HIS A 136 9.91 15.06 -18.89
C HIS A 136 11.01 14.33 -18.12
N VAL A 137 11.14 14.60 -16.83
CA VAL A 137 12.05 13.90 -15.93
C VAL A 137 11.30 12.76 -15.26
N TYR A 138 11.90 11.57 -15.28
CA TYR A 138 11.40 10.40 -14.55
C TYR A 138 12.36 10.02 -13.44
N PHE A 139 11.81 9.50 -12.36
CA PHE A 139 12.55 8.95 -11.23
C PHE A 139 12.13 7.50 -10.99
N LEU A 140 13.06 6.55 -11.13
CA LEU A 140 12.88 5.19 -10.62
C LEU A 140 13.15 5.22 -9.11
N PRO A 141 12.17 4.87 -8.25
CA PRO A 141 12.27 5.05 -6.79
C PRO A 141 13.00 3.93 -6.03
N TYR A 142 13.89 3.19 -6.68
CA TYR A 142 14.47 1.95 -6.13
C TYR A 142 15.73 2.20 -5.30
N LEU A 143 15.68 3.14 -4.35
CA LEU A 143 16.86 3.57 -3.56
C LEU A 143 17.51 2.44 -2.74
N MET A 144 16.74 1.40 -2.40
CA MET A 144 17.17 0.29 -1.55
C MET A 144 17.11 -1.07 -2.27
N GLY A 145 17.11 -1.09 -3.60
CA GLY A 145 16.56 -2.21 -4.36
C GLY A 145 15.05 -2.12 -4.44
N GLU A 146 14.40 -3.14 -5.00
CA GLU A 146 12.94 -3.22 -5.02
C GLU A 146 12.42 -4.65 -4.82
N ARG A 147 11.27 -4.77 -4.15
CA ARG A 147 10.58 -6.05 -3.96
C ARG A 147 9.48 -6.25 -4.98
N SER A 148 8.42 -5.44 -4.97
CA SER A 148 7.33 -5.56 -5.93
C SER A 148 7.38 -4.43 -6.97
N PRO A 149 7.13 -4.72 -8.25
CA PRO A 149 6.91 -6.04 -8.85
C PRO A 149 8.21 -6.73 -9.33
N HIS A 150 9.36 -6.08 -9.22
CA HIS A 150 10.60 -6.49 -9.91
C HIS A 150 11.38 -7.61 -9.22
N ASN A 151 11.28 -7.70 -7.89
CA ASN A 151 12.06 -8.58 -7.03
C ASN A 151 13.58 -8.52 -7.34
N ASP A 152 14.10 -7.30 -7.38
CA ASP A 152 15.46 -6.99 -7.79
C ASP A 152 16.21 -6.24 -6.67
N PRO A 153 17.09 -6.92 -5.92
CA PRO A 153 17.86 -6.29 -4.85
C PRO A 153 18.94 -5.33 -5.39
N ASN A 154 19.27 -5.42 -6.68
CA ASN A 154 20.29 -4.59 -7.31
C ASN A 154 19.69 -3.30 -7.87
N ALA A 155 18.37 -3.20 -8.08
CA ALA A 155 17.73 -1.99 -8.60
C ALA A 155 18.16 -0.71 -7.84
N ARG A 156 18.40 0.40 -8.54
CA ARG A 156 18.83 1.66 -7.92
C ARG A 156 18.00 2.85 -8.36
N GLY A 157 17.94 3.84 -7.46
CA GLY A 157 17.36 5.15 -7.74
C GLY A 157 17.97 5.77 -9.00
N THR A 158 17.13 6.21 -9.92
CA THR A 158 17.58 6.70 -11.23
C THR A 158 16.76 7.89 -11.67
N PHE A 159 17.40 9.03 -11.95
CA PHE A 159 16.78 10.10 -12.71
C PHE A 159 17.14 9.99 -14.19
N ILE A 160 16.15 10.15 -15.07
CA ILE A 160 16.34 10.12 -16.52
C ILE A 160 15.51 11.23 -17.18
N GLY A 161 16.01 11.78 -18.30
CA GLY A 161 15.36 12.88 -19.03
C GLY A 161 15.79 14.28 -18.56
N ILE A 162 16.86 14.41 -17.79
CA ILE A 162 17.38 15.71 -17.33
C ILE A 162 17.98 16.48 -18.51
N THR A 163 17.72 17.79 -18.53
CA THR A 163 18.27 18.78 -19.48
C THR A 163 18.81 19.99 -18.71
N MET A 164 19.51 20.92 -19.38
CA MET A 164 20.00 22.15 -18.73
C MET A 164 18.87 23.03 -18.17
N ASP A 165 17.67 22.94 -18.74
CA ASP A 165 16.50 23.71 -18.31
C ASP A 165 15.68 23.01 -17.21
N THR A 166 16.09 21.80 -16.80
CA THR A 166 15.40 21.04 -15.77
C THR A 166 15.47 21.79 -14.43
N THR A 167 14.30 22.13 -13.91
CA THR A 167 14.17 22.86 -12.65
C THR A 167 14.13 21.92 -11.45
N ARG A 168 14.45 22.46 -10.27
CA ARG A 168 14.28 21.73 -9.01
C ARG A 168 12.83 21.25 -8.81
N ALA A 169 11.84 22.08 -9.19
CA ALA A 169 10.43 21.71 -9.07
C ALA A 169 10.09 20.46 -9.90
N GLN A 170 10.63 20.33 -11.12
CA GLN A 170 10.46 19.16 -11.97
C GLN A 170 11.15 17.92 -11.38
N MET A 171 12.31 18.07 -10.75
CA MET A 171 12.97 16.97 -10.05
C MET A 171 12.16 16.51 -8.84
N THR A 172 11.65 17.44 -8.02
CA THR A 172 10.76 17.12 -6.88
C THR A 172 9.48 16.45 -7.35
N GLN A 173 8.86 16.96 -8.43
CA GLN A 173 7.69 16.36 -9.04
C GLN A 173 7.99 14.93 -9.53
N ALA A 174 9.14 14.71 -10.18
CA ALA A 174 9.54 13.39 -10.66
C ALA A 174 9.67 12.38 -9.51
N VAL A 175 10.14 12.79 -8.32
CA VAL A 175 10.21 11.90 -7.14
C VAL A 175 8.82 11.47 -6.69
N LEU A 176 7.88 12.41 -6.56
CA LEU A 176 6.50 12.09 -6.16
C LEU A 176 5.77 11.22 -7.20
N GLU A 177 5.94 11.54 -8.48
CA GLU A 177 5.35 10.80 -9.60
C GLU A 177 5.98 9.42 -9.76
N GLY A 178 7.30 9.30 -9.57
CA GLY A 178 8.03 8.03 -9.66
C GLY A 178 7.53 6.98 -8.66
N VAL A 179 7.27 7.40 -7.42
CA VAL A 179 6.64 6.54 -6.40
C VAL A 179 5.23 6.14 -6.82
N ALA A 180 4.42 7.07 -7.33
CA ALA A 180 3.08 6.76 -7.82
C ALA A 180 3.08 5.79 -9.00
N PHE A 181 4.02 5.95 -9.94
CA PHE A 181 4.18 5.04 -11.07
C PHE A 181 4.64 3.64 -10.64
N ALA A 182 5.57 3.53 -9.69
CA ALA A 182 5.99 2.22 -9.17
C ALA A 182 4.85 1.50 -8.41
N ILE A 183 4.01 2.24 -7.67
CA ILE A 183 2.78 1.69 -7.10
C ILE A 183 1.83 1.23 -8.21
N ARG A 184 1.73 2.01 -9.30
CA ARG A 184 0.93 1.63 -10.47
C ARG A 184 1.43 0.34 -11.12
N ASP A 185 2.74 0.07 -11.14
CA ASP A 185 3.23 -1.22 -11.65
C ASP A 185 2.64 -2.40 -10.87
N SER A 186 2.58 -2.32 -9.53
CA SER A 186 1.94 -3.34 -8.70
C SER A 186 0.42 -3.40 -8.92
N PHE A 187 -0.23 -2.25 -9.11
CA PHE A 187 -1.65 -2.15 -9.41
C PHE A 187 -2.03 -2.80 -10.74
N GLU A 188 -1.24 -2.58 -11.81
CA GLU A 188 -1.50 -3.17 -13.12
C GLU A 188 -1.28 -4.70 -13.11
N VAL A 189 -0.37 -5.23 -12.27
CA VAL A 189 -0.27 -6.68 -12.05
C VAL A 189 -1.59 -7.23 -11.49
N ALA A 190 -2.17 -6.61 -10.46
CA ALA A 190 -3.44 -7.05 -9.91
C ALA A 190 -4.59 -6.96 -10.93
N ARG A 191 -4.65 -5.90 -11.74
CA ARG A 191 -5.63 -5.78 -12.84
C ARG A 191 -5.44 -6.84 -13.92
N SER A 192 -4.21 -7.21 -14.24
CA SER A 192 -3.91 -8.29 -15.20
C SER A 192 -4.43 -9.66 -14.74
N LEU A 193 -4.61 -9.84 -13.42
CA LEU A 193 -5.22 -11.03 -12.82
C LEU A 193 -6.76 -10.98 -12.79
N GLY A 194 -7.36 -9.98 -13.43
CA GLY A 194 -8.81 -9.84 -13.60
C GLY A 194 -9.53 -9.15 -12.44
N ILE A 195 -8.81 -8.51 -11.52
CA ILE A 195 -9.42 -7.77 -10.42
C ILE A 195 -9.81 -6.37 -10.90
N SER A 196 -11.09 -6.00 -10.74
CA SER A 196 -11.54 -4.62 -10.95
C SER A 196 -11.37 -3.82 -9.67
N ILE A 197 -10.75 -2.65 -9.78
CA ILE A 197 -10.48 -1.77 -8.64
C ILE A 197 -10.87 -0.36 -9.07
N ASP A 198 -11.89 0.20 -8.43
CA ASP A 198 -12.44 1.52 -8.77
C ASP A 198 -12.10 2.58 -7.72
N ARG A 199 -11.60 2.13 -6.57
CA ARG A 199 -11.23 2.99 -5.44
C ARG A 199 -10.17 2.36 -4.55
N THR A 200 -9.42 3.21 -3.88
CA THR A 200 -8.49 2.82 -2.82
C THR A 200 -8.70 3.70 -1.60
N MET A 201 -8.56 3.14 -0.42
CA MET A 201 -8.30 3.94 0.77
C MET A 201 -6.81 4.31 0.81
N ILE A 202 -6.44 5.47 1.36
CA ILE A 202 -5.03 5.89 1.48
C ILE A 202 -4.67 6.28 2.92
N CYS A 203 -3.53 5.77 3.40
CA CYS A 203 -2.98 6.10 4.72
C CYS A 203 -1.46 6.30 4.68
N GLY A 204 -0.85 6.61 5.83
CA GLY A 204 0.59 6.85 5.96
C GLY A 204 0.99 8.31 5.79
N GLY A 205 2.28 8.61 6.05
CA GLY A 205 2.80 9.99 6.04
C GLY A 205 2.60 10.71 4.70
N GLY A 206 2.71 9.99 3.57
CA GLY A 206 2.48 10.55 2.25
C GLY A 206 1.03 10.97 1.98
N ALA A 207 0.05 10.33 2.65
CA ALA A 207 -1.37 10.66 2.53
C ALA A 207 -1.71 12.06 3.07
N LYS A 208 -0.84 12.64 3.90
CA LYS A 208 -1.02 14.00 4.43
C LYS A 208 -0.81 15.09 3.36
N SER A 209 -0.09 14.78 2.27
CA SER A 209 0.13 15.73 1.18
C SER A 209 -1.08 15.78 0.23
N PRO A 210 -1.78 16.91 0.11
CA PRO A 210 -2.88 17.06 -0.84
C PRO A 210 -2.42 16.85 -2.29
N LEU A 211 -1.22 17.34 -2.62
CA LEU A 211 -0.62 17.16 -3.94
C LEU A 211 -0.41 15.68 -4.22
N TRP A 212 0.14 14.92 -3.28
CA TRP A 212 0.46 13.52 -3.52
C TRP A 212 -0.80 12.65 -3.63
N LYS A 213 -1.85 12.93 -2.83
CA LYS A 213 -3.18 12.32 -3.01
C LYS A 213 -3.73 12.58 -4.42
N LYS A 214 -3.61 13.82 -4.93
CA LYS A 214 -4.01 14.16 -6.30
C LYS A 214 -3.19 13.37 -7.34
N ILE A 215 -1.88 13.30 -7.19
CA ILE A 215 -1.01 12.51 -8.08
C ILE A 215 -1.46 11.04 -8.08
N MET A 216 -1.65 10.42 -6.92
CA MET A 216 -2.08 9.01 -6.82
C MET A 216 -3.43 8.76 -7.51
N ALA A 217 -4.43 9.58 -7.23
CA ALA A 217 -5.76 9.43 -7.84
C ALA A 217 -5.69 9.46 -9.37
N ASN A 218 -4.92 10.40 -9.93
CA ASN A 218 -4.80 10.55 -11.37
C ASN A 218 -3.87 9.51 -12.01
N VAL A 219 -2.78 9.11 -11.35
CA VAL A 219 -1.86 8.08 -11.87
C VAL A 219 -2.56 6.73 -11.93
N LEU A 220 -3.27 6.34 -10.86
CA LEU A 220 -4.02 5.08 -10.81
C LEU A 220 -5.36 5.14 -11.54
N ASN A 221 -5.86 6.36 -11.81
CA ASN A 221 -7.16 6.64 -12.40
C ASN A 221 -8.33 5.98 -11.63
N ILE A 222 -8.30 6.09 -10.31
CA ILE A 222 -9.32 5.59 -9.38
C ILE A 222 -9.60 6.63 -8.30
N GLN A 223 -10.71 6.49 -7.58
CA GLN A 223 -11.00 7.34 -6.43
C GLN A 223 -10.04 7.02 -5.27
N VAL A 224 -9.56 8.05 -4.58
CA VAL A 224 -8.70 7.92 -3.40
C VAL A 224 -9.45 8.45 -2.19
N ASP A 225 -9.84 7.55 -1.30
CA ASP A 225 -10.55 7.84 -0.06
C ASP A 225 -9.56 8.01 1.10
N VAL A 226 -9.75 9.06 1.90
CA VAL A 226 -9.00 9.29 3.16
C VAL A 226 -9.89 8.85 4.32
N PRO A 227 -9.42 7.97 5.22
CA PRO A 227 -10.21 7.52 6.34
C PRO A 227 -10.43 8.64 7.36
N GLN A 228 -11.52 8.53 8.11
CA GLN A 228 -11.72 9.34 9.31
C GLN A 228 -10.82 8.90 10.48
N ILE A 229 -10.48 7.61 10.55
CA ILE A 229 -9.66 7.00 11.60
C ILE A 229 -8.38 6.45 10.98
N GLU A 230 -7.21 6.90 11.43
CA GLU A 230 -5.93 6.54 10.82
C GLU A 230 -5.33 5.26 11.42
N GLU A 231 -5.77 4.83 12.61
CA GLU A 231 -5.30 3.67 13.36
C GLU A 231 -5.80 2.32 12.78
N GLY A 232 -5.55 2.09 11.50
CA GLY A 232 -6.07 0.95 10.72
C GLY A 232 -5.93 -0.42 11.40
N PRO A 233 -4.71 -0.89 11.77
CA PRO A 233 -4.53 -2.21 12.37
C PRO A 233 -5.29 -2.40 13.69
N ALA A 234 -5.28 -1.39 14.57
CA ALA A 234 -5.96 -1.45 15.85
C ALA A 234 -7.48 -1.47 15.67
N MET A 235 -8.00 -0.64 14.75
CA MET A 235 -9.41 -0.63 14.40
C MET A 235 -9.85 -1.98 13.79
N GLY A 236 -9.06 -2.54 12.87
CA GLY A 236 -9.33 -3.84 12.29
C GLY A 236 -9.34 -4.97 13.33
N ALA A 237 -8.40 -4.95 14.27
CA ALA A 237 -8.38 -5.92 15.37
C ALA A 237 -9.65 -5.80 16.26
N ALA A 238 -10.10 -4.58 16.56
CA ALA A 238 -11.34 -4.35 17.29
C ALA A 238 -12.58 -4.83 16.52
N MET A 239 -12.62 -4.60 15.21
CA MET A 239 -13.70 -5.09 14.33
C MET A 239 -13.73 -6.62 14.27
N LEU A 240 -12.57 -7.28 14.15
CA LEU A 240 -12.48 -8.74 14.18
C LEU A 240 -12.96 -9.30 15.53
N ALA A 241 -12.61 -8.66 16.64
CA ALA A 241 -13.10 -9.03 17.96
C ALA A 241 -14.62 -8.85 18.10
N ALA A 242 -15.19 -7.79 17.52
CA ALA A 242 -16.64 -7.57 17.49
C ALA A 242 -17.39 -8.64 16.67
N VAL A 243 -16.78 -9.15 15.60
CA VAL A 243 -17.33 -10.31 14.86
C VAL A 243 -17.21 -11.59 15.70
N ALA A 244 -16.08 -11.81 16.37
CA ALA A 244 -15.87 -12.99 17.21
C ALA A 244 -16.83 -13.08 18.42
N ASP A 245 -17.26 -11.94 18.95
CA ASP A 245 -18.27 -11.83 20.02
C ASP A 245 -19.72 -11.85 19.49
N GLY A 246 -19.91 -11.85 18.17
CA GLY A 246 -21.22 -11.87 17.53
C GLY A 246 -21.95 -10.52 17.52
N THR A 247 -21.25 -9.42 17.84
CA THR A 247 -21.78 -8.05 17.68
C THR A 247 -22.07 -7.74 16.21
N PHE A 248 -21.25 -8.27 15.29
CA PHE A 248 -21.49 -8.25 13.85
C PHE A 248 -21.48 -9.68 13.31
N ALA A 249 -22.33 -9.98 12.32
CA ALA A 249 -22.42 -11.32 11.73
C ALA A 249 -21.27 -11.63 10.76
N SER A 250 -20.58 -10.61 10.25
CA SER A 250 -19.44 -10.79 9.35
C SER A 250 -18.45 -9.62 9.42
N VAL A 251 -17.22 -9.84 8.97
CA VAL A 251 -16.20 -8.78 8.83
C VAL A 251 -16.66 -7.68 7.89
N LYS A 252 -17.39 -8.05 6.83
CA LYS A 252 -17.96 -7.08 5.89
C LYS A 252 -18.98 -6.16 6.58
N GLU A 253 -19.89 -6.73 7.37
CA GLU A 253 -20.89 -5.95 8.10
C GLU A 253 -20.24 -4.97 9.09
N ALA A 254 -19.22 -5.43 9.84
CA ALA A 254 -18.44 -4.58 10.72
C ALA A 254 -17.80 -3.42 9.94
N ALA A 255 -17.20 -3.70 8.78
CA ALA A 255 -16.56 -2.70 7.93
C ALA A 255 -17.55 -1.65 7.41
N ASP A 256 -18.68 -2.09 6.84
CA ASP A 256 -19.72 -1.18 6.35
C ASP A 256 -20.28 -0.28 7.47
N CYS A 257 -20.38 -0.82 8.70
CA CYS A 257 -20.90 -0.11 9.86
C CYS A 257 -19.90 0.90 10.44
N VAL A 258 -18.62 0.51 10.60
CA VAL A 258 -17.63 1.26 11.40
C VAL A 258 -16.79 2.21 10.55
N VAL A 259 -16.42 1.81 9.34
CA VAL A 259 -15.47 2.57 8.52
C VAL A 259 -16.15 3.80 7.95
N ARG A 260 -15.46 4.94 8.04
CA ARG A 260 -15.94 6.24 7.55
C ARG A 260 -14.87 6.93 6.74
N VAL A 261 -15.31 7.51 5.62
CA VAL A 261 -14.47 8.31 4.72
C VAL A 261 -14.58 9.77 5.13
N LYS A 262 -13.44 10.43 5.33
CA LYS A 262 -13.33 11.85 5.65
C LYS A 262 -13.33 12.72 4.40
N GLU A 263 -12.67 12.26 3.35
CA GLU A 263 -12.45 12.99 2.10
C GLU A 263 -12.28 12.00 0.96
N THR A 264 -12.79 12.33 -0.22
CA THR A 264 -12.56 11.57 -1.46
C THR A 264 -11.93 12.47 -2.51
N ILE A 265 -10.80 12.03 -3.06
CA ILE A 265 -10.10 12.68 -4.16
C ILE A 265 -10.45 11.91 -5.43
N SER A 266 -11.15 12.57 -6.36
CA SER A 266 -11.48 11.99 -7.67
C SER A 266 -10.40 12.31 -8.69
N PRO A 267 -10.09 11.38 -9.62
CA PRO A 267 -9.22 11.68 -10.75
C PRO A 267 -9.86 12.73 -11.65
N ASP A 268 -9.03 13.64 -12.16
CA ASP A 268 -9.38 14.52 -13.26
C ASP A 268 -9.15 13.75 -14.57
N PRO A 269 -10.17 13.59 -15.45
CA PRO A 269 -10.03 12.78 -16.67
C PRO A 269 -8.90 13.23 -17.60
N ALA A 270 -8.66 14.54 -17.73
CA ALA A 270 -7.61 15.07 -18.61
C ALA A 270 -6.23 14.80 -18.01
N LEU A 271 -6.08 15.00 -16.70
CA LEU A 271 -4.83 14.75 -15.99
C LEU A 271 -4.51 13.25 -15.89
N ALA A 272 -5.51 12.41 -15.62
CA ALA A 272 -5.35 10.96 -15.63
C ALA A 272 -4.91 10.44 -17.01
N ALA A 273 -5.49 10.97 -18.09
CA ALA A 273 -5.05 10.64 -19.45
C ALA A 273 -3.62 11.12 -19.74
N ALA A 274 -3.19 12.25 -19.17
CA ALA A 274 -1.80 12.71 -19.26
C ALA A 274 -0.85 11.77 -18.50
N TYR A 275 -1.19 11.41 -17.26
CA TYR A 275 -0.41 10.45 -16.47
C TYR A 275 -0.34 9.06 -17.08
N ASP A 276 -1.40 8.59 -17.74
CA ASP A 276 -1.37 7.33 -18.47
C ASP A 276 -0.34 7.34 -19.61
N ARG A 277 -0.23 8.45 -20.36
CA ARG A 277 0.84 8.61 -21.36
C ARG A 277 2.23 8.59 -20.74
N GLN A 278 2.40 9.20 -19.56
CA GLN A 278 3.68 9.23 -18.86
C GLN A 278 4.04 7.87 -18.26
N TYR A 279 3.06 7.19 -17.67
CA TYR A 279 3.24 5.86 -17.10
C TYR A 279 3.71 4.86 -18.16
N ARG A 280 3.12 4.88 -19.37
CA ARG A 280 3.57 4.01 -20.47
C ARG A 280 5.04 4.21 -20.85
N LYS A 281 5.59 5.42 -20.67
CA LYS A 281 7.02 5.68 -20.86
C LYS A 281 7.80 5.18 -19.65
N PHE A 282 7.34 5.49 -18.44
CA PHE A 282 7.95 5.03 -17.18
C PHE A 282 8.14 3.51 -17.15
N ALA A 283 7.12 2.74 -17.53
CA ALA A 283 7.14 1.28 -17.54
C ALA A 283 8.22 0.67 -18.47
N GLN A 284 8.72 1.44 -19.44
CA GLN A 284 9.81 1.01 -20.33
C GLN A 284 11.20 1.26 -19.75
N ILE A 285 11.32 2.14 -18.75
CA ILE A 285 12.62 2.61 -18.24
C ILE A 285 13.33 1.49 -17.47
N TYR A 286 12.67 0.87 -16.49
CA TYR A 286 13.31 -0.17 -15.68
C TYR A 286 13.83 -1.35 -16.53
N PRO A 287 13.05 -1.96 -17.45
CA PRO A 287 13.56 -3.01 -18.32
C PRO A 287 14.78 -2.60 -19.16
N ALA A 288 14.85 -1.32 -19.57
CA ALA A 288 15.96 -0.82 -20.37
C ALA A 288 17.27 -0.66 -19.58
N VAL A 289 17.19 -0.39 -18.26
CA VAL A 289 18.36 -0.10 -17.42
C VAL A 289 18.71 -1.20 -16.41
N ARG A 290 17.83 -2.20 -16.20
CA ARG A 290 18.01 -3.21 -15.14
C ARG A 290 19.34 -3.96 -15.21
N GLU A 291 19.83 -4.26 -16.42
CA GLU A 291 21.08 -4.99 -16.63
C GLU A 291 22.34 -4.15 -16.34
N LEU A 292 22.17 -2.84 -16.09
CA LEU A 292 23.24 -1.94 -15.69
C LEU A 292 23.45 -1.96 -14.18
N PHE A 293 22.40 -2.16 -13.38
CA PHE A 293 22.49 -2.05 -11.93
C PHE A 293 23.52 -3.00 -11.30
N PRO A 294 23.57 -4.30 -11.64
CA PRO A 294 24.59 -5.20 -11.08
C PRO A 294 26.03 -4.85 -11.48
N LYS A 295 26.23 -4.02 -12.51
CA LYS A 295 27.57 -3.66 -13.02
C LYS A 295 28.15 -2.40 -12.36
N ILE A 296 27.32 -1.65 -11.63
CA ILE A 296 27.70 -0.39 -10.98
C ILE A 296 27.66 -0.48 -9.45
N LEU A 297 27.48 -1.69 -8.91
CA LEU A 297 27.51 -2.00 -7.48
C LEU A 297 28.86 -2.56 -7.05
#